data_AF-A2DVL4-F1
#
_entry.id   AF-A2DVL4-F1
#
_cell.length_a   1.000
_cell.length_b   1.000
_cell.length_c   1.000
_cell.angle_alpha   90.00
_cell.angle_beta   90.00
_cell.angle_gamma   90.00
#
_symmetry.space_group_name_H-M   'P 1'
#
loop_
_entity.id
_entity.type
_entity.pdbx_description
1 polymer ?
#
loop_
_entity_poly.entity_id
_entity_poly.type
_entity_poly.pdbx_seq_one_letter_code
_entity_poly.pdbx_strand_id
1 'polypeptide(L)' 'MNRIPSIGLGTWKSPRSDDLVNAIVYAVKEAGYVHIDCAAVYGNEDIVGQAFKKLWDMGIKREQLWITSKL' A
#
# COMPACT_ATOMS: atom_id res chain seq x y z
N MET A 1 0.84 -6.86 -14.31
CA MET A 1 1.96 -7.58 -13.67
C MET A 1 1.64 -9.06 -13.65
N ASN A 2 2.56 -9.94 -14.06
CA ASN A 2 2.29 -11.40 -14.13
C ASN A 2 3.08 -12.22 -13.09
N ARG A 3 3.74 -11.56 -12.14
CA ARG A 3 4.47 -12.19 -11.03
C ARG A 3 4.31 -11.34 -9.78
N ILE A 4 4.25 -12.00 -8.63
CA ILE A 4 4.28 -11.33 -7.33
C ILE A 4 5.67 -10.68 -7.14
N PRO A 5 5.74 -9.40 -6.70
CA PRO A 5 7.02 -8.78 -6.39
C PRO A 5 7.69 -9.46 -5.19
N SER A 6 9.03 -9.57 -5.23
CA SER A 6 9.78 -10.25 -4.16
C SER A 6 9.83 -9.46 -2.84
N ILE A 7 9.59 -8.15 -2.89
CA ILE A 7 9.63 -7.26 -1.73
C ILE A 7 8.31 -6.50 -1.65
N GLY A 8 7.68 -6.53 -0.48
CA GLY A 8 6.44 -5.82 -0.19
C GLY A 8 6.47 -5.13 1.17
N LEU A 9 5.67 -4.06 1.30
CA LEU A 9 5.50 -3.31 2.52
C LEU A 9 4.36 -3.90 3.36
N GLY A 10 4.68 -4.38 4.56
CA GLY A 10 3.67 -4.82 5.53
C GLY A 10 3.02 -3.65 6.25
N THR A 11 1.71 -3.76 6.51
CA THR A 11 0.91 -2.71 7.19
C THR A 11 0.39 -3.14 8.56
N TRP A 12 0.81 -4.30 9.08
CA TRP A 12 0.44 -4.77 10.41
C TRP A 12 1.00 -3.87 11.51
N LYS A 13 0.16 -3.54 12.51
CA LYS A 13 0.48 -2.65 13.65
C LYS A 13 0.90 -1.22 13.24
N SER A 14 0.79 -0.86 11.98
CA SER A 14 0.95 0.53 11.56
C SER A 14 -0.16 1.39 12.15
N PRO A 15 0.17 2.61 12.63
CA PRO A 15 -0.82 3.49 13.24
C PRO A 15 -1.90 3.87 12.22
N ARG A 16 -3.13 4.02 12.69
CA ARG A 16 -4.25 4.59 11.91
C ARG A 16 -4.10 6.12 11.83
N SER A 17 -3.02 6.59 11.22
CA SER A 17 -2.67 8.01 11.09
C SER A 17 -2.18 8.32 9.67
N ASP A 18 -1.94 9.60 9.40
CA ASP A 18 -1.27 10.05 8.17
C ASP A 18 0.12 9.42 7.99
N ASP A 19 0.76 8.92 9.05
CA ASP A 19 2.06 8.25 8.96
C ASP A 19 1.97 6.99 8.09
N LEU A 20 0.89 6.20 8.20
CA LEU A 20 0.68 5.03 7.35
C LEU A 20 0.46 5.45 5.89
N VAL A 21 -0.30 6.51 5.66
CA VAL A 21 -0.51 7.06 4.33
C VAL A 21 0.81 7.49 3.71
N ASN A 22 1.60 8.27 4.45
CA ASN A 22 2.88 8.80 4.02
C ASN A 22 3.90 7.67 3.81
N ALA A 23 3.91 6.64 4.66
CA ALA A 23 4.78 5.48 4.52
C ALA A 23 4.49 4.72 3.21
N ILE A 24 3.22 4.47 2.88
CA ILE A 24 2.84 3.78 1.63
C ILE A 24 3.19 4.65 0.42
N VAL A 25 2.89 5.95 0.47
CA VAL A 25 3.20 6.88 -0.63
C VAL A 25 4.70 6.94 -0.87
N TYR A 26 5.50 7.10 0.19
CA TYR A 26 6.96 7.10 0.12
C TYR A 26 7.49 5.77 -0.43
N ALA A 27 6.99 4.64 0.07
CA ALA A 27 7.41 3.33 -0.38
C ALA A 27 7.24 3.17 -1.89
N VAL A 28 6.09 3.59 -2.44
CA VAL A 28 5.81 3.47 -3.88
C VAL A 28 6.56 4.50 -4.72
N LYS A 29 6.61 5.77 -4.29
CA LYS A 29 7.15 6.87 -5.09
C LYS A 29 8.66 7.00 -5.02
N GLU A 30 9.22 6.83 -3.83
CA GLU A 30 10.63 7.12 -3.55
C GLU A 30 11.44 5.83 -3.41
N ALA A 31 10.90 4.81 -2.74
CA ALA A 31 11.62 3.56 -2.49
C ALA A 31 11.37 2.46 -3.55
N GLY A 32 10.50 2.69 -4.53
CA GLY A 32 10.24 1.78 -5.64
C GLY A 32 9.46 0.51 -5.29
N TYR A 33 8.77 0.47 -4.15
CA TYR A 33 7.89 -0.64 -3.79
C TYR A 33 6.70 -0.71 -4.74
N VAL A 34 6.34 -1.92 -5.12
CA VAL A 34 5.15 -2.19 -5.95
C VAL A 34 4.27 -3.28 -5.34
N HIS A 35 4.52 -3.68 -4.09
CA HIS A 35 3.72 -4.65 -3.36
C HIS A 35 3.37 -4.11 -1.97
N ILE A 36 2.07 -4.01 -1.68
CA ILE A 36 1.54 -3.62 -0.38
C ILE A 36 0.77 -4.81 0.22
N ASP A 37 1.14 -5.18 1.45
CA ASP A 37 0.52 -6.25 2.21
C ASP A 37 -0.42 -5.68 3.30
N CYS A 38 -1.68 -6.07 3.22
CA CYS A 38 -2.79 -5.67 4.09
C CYS A 38 -3.47 -6.90 4.70
N ALA A 39 -4.38 -6.68 5.65
CA ALA A 39 -5.34 -7.67 6.10
C ALA A 39 -6.52 -6.97 6.79
N ALA A 40 -7.73 -7.53 6.67
CA ALA A 40 -8.90 -6.98 7.36
C ALA A 40 -8.70 -6.89 8.87
N VAL A 41 -8.06 -7.90 9.48
CA VAL A 41 -7.78 -7.94 10.94
C VAL A 41 -6.76 -6.89 11.41
N TYR A 42 -6.00 -6.27 10.50
CA TYR A 42 -5.12 -5.15 10.88
C TYR A 42 -5.95 -3.89 11.19
N GLY A 43 -7.20 -3.85 10.75
CA GLY A 43 -8.15 -2.80 11.07
C GLY A 43 -7.67 -1.44 10.62
N ASN A 44 -6.94 -1.35 9.50
CA ASN A 44 -6.40 -0.10 8.95
C ASN A 44 -6.51 0.00 7.40
N GLU A 45 -7.27 -0.89 6.76
CA GLU A 45 -7.42 -0.91 5.29
C GLU A 45 -8.09 0.35 4.72
N ASP A 46 -8.93 1.02 5.50
CA ASP A 46 -9.49 2.33 5.16
C ASP A 46 -8.40 3.41 5.04
N ILE A 47 -7.40 3.39 5.92
CA ILE A 47 -6.24 4.30 5.88
C ILE A 47 -5.32 3.94 4.70
N VAL A 48 -5.10 2.64 4.46
CA VAL A 48 -4.38 2.17 3.27
C VAL A 48 -5.08 2.64 1.98
N GLY A 49 -6.41 2.60 1.92
CA GLY A 49 -7.19 3.08 0.79
C GLY A 49 -6.98 4.56 0.48
N GLN A 50 -6.79 5.39 1.51
CA GLN A 50 -6.44 6.81 1.33
C GLN A 50 -5.08 6.99 0.66
N ALA A 51 -4.10 6.14 0.99
CA ALA A 51 -2.79 6.14 0.33
C ALA A 51 -2.91 5.76 -1.15
N PHE A 52 -3.72 4.75 -1.48
CA PHE A 52 -3.97 4.39 -2.88
C PHE A 52 -4.65 5.51 -3.66
N LYS A 53 -5.64 6.19 -3.07
CA LYS A 53 -6.26 7.37 -3.70
C LYS A 53 -5.22 8.43 -4.04
N LYS A 54 -4.36 8.80 -3.08
CA LYS A 54 -3.26 9.76 -3.33
C LYS A 54 -2.33 9.29 -4.45
N LEU A 55 -1.96 8.01 -4.47
CA LEU A 55 -1.10 7.46 -5.51
C LEU A 55 -1.75 7.52 -6.91
N TRP A 56 -3.05 7.26 -7.00
CA TRP A 56 -3.80 7.39 -8.25
C TRP A 56 -3.91 8.84 -8.72
N ASP A 57 -4.15 9.78 -7.80
CA ASP A 57 -4.14 11.22 -8.09
C ASP A 57 -2.76 11.69 -8.58
N MET A 58 -1.68 11.01 -8.17
CA MET A 58 -0.30 11.22 -8.63
C MET A 58 0.07 10.44 -9.90
N GLY A 59 -0.89 9.78 -10.55
CA GLY A 59 -0.71 9.09 -11.83
C GLY A 59 -0.18 7.65 -11.74
N ILE A 60 -0.06 7.05 -10.55
CA ILE A 60 0.24 5.63 -10.42
C ILE A 60 -1.00 4.84 -10.82
N LYS A 61 -0.87 3.93 -11.78
CA LYS A 61 -1.98 3.09 -12.24
C LYS A 61 -2.16 1.89 -11.32
N ARG A 62 -3.41 1.44 -11.15
CA ARG A 62 -3.74 0.25 -10.36
C ARG A 62 -2.97 -0.99 -10.82
N GLU A 63 -2.76 -1.18 -12.11
CA GLU A 63 -2.01 -2.34 -12.63
C GLU A 63 -0.51 -2.35 -12.29
N GLN A 64 0.02 -1.23 -11.77
CA GLN A 64 1.41 -1.10 -11.32
C GLN A 64 1.61 -1.55 -9.86
N LEU A 65 0.55 -1.89 -9.12
CA LEU A 65 0.62 -2.30 -7.73
C LEU A 65 0.08 -3.71 -7.53
N TRP A 66 0.81 -4.51 -6.77
CA TRP A 66 0.37 -5.76 -6.18
C TRP A 66 -0.18 -5.49 -4.78
N ILE A 67 -1.46 -5.78 -4.55
CA ILE A 67 -2.13 -5.51 -3.26
C ILE A 67 -2.62 -6.85 -2.73
N THR A 68 -2.20 -7.18 -1.50
CA THR A 68 -2.58 -8.43 -0.82
C THR A 68 -3.47 -8.10 0.38
N SER A 69 -4.55 -8.87 0.57
CA SER A 69 -5.37 -8.85 1.79
C SER A 69 -5.62 -10.29 2.26
N LYS A 70 -6.30 -10.46 3.40
CA LYS A 70 -6.44 -11.73 4.12
C LYS A 70 -7.87 -11.85 4.70
N LEU A 71 -8.49 -13.03 4.57
CA LEU A 71 -9.77 -13.40 5.20
C LEU A 71 -9.55 -13.81 6.66
#